data_AF-A0A7S0CR80-F1
#
_entry.id   AF-A0A7S0CR80-F1
#
_cell.length_a   1.000
_cell.length_b   1.000
_cell.length_c   1.000
_cell.angle_alpha   90.00
_cell.angle_beta   90.00
_cell.angle_gamma   90.00
#
_symmetry.space_group_name_H-M   'P 1'
#
loop_
_entity.id
_entity.type
_entity.pdbx_description
1 polymer ?
#
loop_
_entity_poly.entity_id
_entity_poly.type
_entity_poly.pdbx_seq_one_letter_code
_entity_poly.pdbx_strand_id
1 'polypeptide(L)'
;LSLVLAKVDRGSVEQKADTEAVSESDLNALGEWIVESGLGSVWETPHLLDGSAIMDRFKVQGGMVGQLKRTQREWQLLNPEGSEKDCEIFLKDVMFEAAAHEKD
;
A
#
# COMPACT_ATOMS: atom_id res chain seq x y z
N LEU A 1 -19.35 -15.21 12.63
CA LEU A 1 -17.89 -15.33 12.39
C LEU A 1 -17.32 -13.92 12.47
N SER A 2 -16.82 -13.54 13.65
CA SER A 2 -16.31 -12.20 13.92
C SER A 2 -14.90 -12.04 13.35
N LEU A 3 -14.71 -11.07 12.46
CA LEU A 3 -13.37 -10.67 11.99
C LEU A 3 -12.96 -9.40 12.73
N VAL A 4 -11.99 -9.56 13.64
CA VAL A 4 -11.31 -8.47 14.34
C VAL A 4 -10.22 -7.93 13.42
N LEU A 5 -10.41 -6.71 12.90
CA LEU A 5 -9.35 -5.95 12.24
C LEU A 5 -8.80 -4.93 13.24
N ALA A 6 -7.75 -5.32 13.95
CA ALA A 6 -6.98 -4.40 14.79
C ALA A 6 -6.13 -3.49 13.89
N LYS A 7 -6.29 -2.16 14.02
CA LYS A 7 -5.32 -1.20 13.50
C LYS A 7 -4.22 -1.02 14.55
N VAL A 8 -2.97 -1.27 14.14
CA VAL A 8 -1.77 -0.91 14.87
C VAL A 8 -1.64 0.61 14.87
N ASP A 9 -1.54 1.22 16.04
CA ASP A 9 -0.95 2.55 16.21
C ASP A 9 0.06 2.51 17.36
N ARG A 10 1.30 2.90 17.07
CA ARG A 10 2.45 2.90 18.00
C ARG A 10 2.44 4.23 18.75
N GLY A 11 1.51 4.38 19.70
CA GLY A 11 1.43 5.54 20.56
C GLY A 11 0.42 5.30 21.66
N SER A 12 0.90 5.23 22.90
CA SER A 12 0.11 4.84 24.07
C SER A 12 -1.03 5.83 24.33
N VAL A 13 -2.22 5.53 23.83
CA VAL A 13 -3.48 6.19 24.18
C VAL A 13 -4.36 5.12 24.81
N GLU A 14 -4.71 5.30 26.08
CA GLU A 14 -5.64 4.45 26.81
C GLU A 14 -7.00 4.43 26.10
N GLN A 15 -7.27 3.39 25.31
CA GLN A 15 -8.56 3.18 24.66
C GLN A 15 -9.52 2.50 25.62
N LYS A 16 -10.43 3.28 26.20
CA LYS A 16 -11.76 2.77 26.55
C LYS A 16 -12.50 2.56 25.23
N ALA A 17 -12.56 1.32 24.77
CA ALA A 17 -13.31 0.94 23.58
C ALA A 17 -14.80 0.91 23.93
N ASP A 18 -15.45 2.07 23.85
CA ASP A 18 -16.91 2.12 23.75
C ASP A 18 -17.29 1.46 22.43
N THR A 19 -17.91 0.28 22.51
CA THR A 19 -18.32 -0.50 21.34
C THR A 19 -19.64 0.07 20.84
N GLU A 20 -19.59 1.17 20.07
CA GLU A 20 -20.76 1.68 19.38
C GLU A 20 -21.07 0.79 18.17
N ALA A 21 -22.34 0.36 18.07
CA ALA A 21 -22.81 -0.40 16.93
C ALA A 21 -22.79 0.50 15.69
N VAL A 22 -21.96 0.17 14.70
CA VAL A 22 -21.92 0.87 13.41
C VAL A 22 -23.27 0.69 12.72
N SER A 23 -23.95 1.78 12.40
CA SER A 23 -25.27 1.74 11.76
C SER A 23 -25.14 1.45 10.26
N GLU A 24 -26.20 0.90 9.66
CA GLU A 24 -26.26 0.70 8.20
C GLU A 24 -26.11 2.02 7.43
N SER A 25 -26.55 3.14 8.02
CA SER A 25 -26.35 4.49 7.48
C SER A 25 -24.88 4.89 7.41
N ASP A 26 -24.08 4.53 8.42
CA ASP A 26 -22.64 4.86 8.44
C ASP A 26 -21.87 4.08 7.38
N LEU A 27 -22.26 2.82 7.16
CA LEU A 27 -21.70 1.99 6.10
C LEU A 27 -22.06 2.51 4.70
N ASN A 28 -23.29 2.98 4.52
CA ASN A 28 -23.71 3.59 3.25
C ASN A 28 -22.96 4.90 2.98
N ALA A 29 -22.83 5.78 3.98
CA ALA A 29 -22.07 7.02 3.86
C ALA A 29 -20.58 6.76 3.54
N LEU A 30 -19.98 5.72 4.14
CA LEU A 30 -18.62 5.31 3.79
C LEU A 30 -18.53 4.79 2.36
N GLY A 31 -19.51 4.01 1.91
CA GLY A 31 -19.59 3.51 0.54
C GLY A 31 -19.67 4.64 -0.49
N GLU A 32 -20.53 5.63 -0.25
CA GLU A 32 -20.66 6.82 -1.07
C GLU A 32 -19.34 7.61 -1.10
N TRP A 33 -18.70 7.83 0.06
CA TRP A 33 -17.43 8.54 0.13
C TRP A 33 -16.29 7.85 -0.63
N ILE A 34 -16.21 6.50 -0.59
CA ILE A 34 -15.22 5.72 -1.34
C ILE A 34 -15.41 5.91 -2.86
N VAL A 35 -16.67 5.92 -3.32
CA VAL A 35 -17.00 6.12 -4.73
C VAL A 35 -16.70 7.56 -5.16
N GLU A 36 -17.16 8.55 -4.39
CA GLU A 36 -16.95 9.97 -4.67
C GLU A 36 -15.48 10.36 -4.67
N SER A 37 -14.69 9.76 -3.77
CA SER A 37 -13.24 9.99 -3.70
C SER A 37 -12.47 9.31 -4.83
N GLY A 38 -13.14 8.56 -5.71
CA GLY A 38 -12.49 7.79 -6.78
C GLY A 38 -11.63 6.63 -6.26
N LEU A 39 -11.75 6.25 -4.99
CA LEU A 39 -10.97 5.15 -4.40
C LEU A 39 -11.41 3.78 -4.94
N GLY A 40 -12.57 3.69 -5.60
CA GLY A 40 -13.00 2.50 -6.32
C GLY A 40 -12.09 2.14 -7.51
N SER A 41 -11.56 3.14 -8.22
CA SER A 41 -10.74 2.94 -9.42
C SER A 41 -9.24 2.81 -9.14
N VAL A 42 -8.80 3.06 -7.90
CA VAL A 42 -7.42 2.84 -7.43
C VAL A 42 -6.92 1.43 -7.74
N TRP A 43 -7.80 0.43 -7.67
CA TRP A 43 -7.44 -0.96 -7.95
C TRP A 43 -7.23 -1.25 -9.43
N GLU A 44 -7.81 -0.42 -10.30
CA GLU A 44 -7.76 -0.51 -11.76
C GLU A 44 -6.51 0.17 -12.34
N THR A 45 -5.82 1.02 -11.56
CA THR A 45 -4.58 1.67 -12.00
C THR A 45 -3.51 0.62 -12.29
N PRO A 46 -3.00 0.56 -13.54
CA PRO A 46 -1.94 -0.37 -13.89
C PRO A 46 -0.64 -0.03 -13.16
N HIS A 47 0.14 -1.07 -12.94
CA HIS A 47 1.49 -0.95 -12.39
C HIS A 47 2.38 -0.22 -13.40
N LEU A 48 3.19 0.74 -12.94
CA LEU A 48 4.15 1.44 -13.80
C LEU A 48 5.21 0.46 -14.33
N LEU A 49 5.77 -0.37 -13.46
CA LEU A 49 6.64 -1.48 -13.83
C LEU A 49 5.89 -2.80 -13.66
N ASP A 50 5.84 -3.59 -14.72
CA ASP A 50 5.32 -4.95 -14.65
C ASP A 50 6.32 -5.90 -13.98
N GLY A 51 5.90 -7.16 -13.77
CA GLY A 51 6.76 -8.15 -13.12
C GLY A 51 8.03 -8.45 -13.92
N SER A 52 7.99 -8.39 -15.25
CA SER A 52 9.16 -8.65 -16.10
C SER A 52 10.17 -7.52 -15.99
N ALA A 53 9.69 -6.27 -16.09
CA ALA A 53 10.51 -5.08 -15.93
C ALA A 53 11.18 -5.05 -14.56
N ILE A 54 10.47 -5.45 -13.50
CA ILE A 54 11.06 -5.55 -12.14
C ILE A 54 12.17 -6.61 -12.10
N MET A 55 11.94 -7.80 -12.65
CA MET A 55 12.98 -8.85 -12.70
C MET A 55 14.21 -8.38 -13.48
N ASP A 56 13.99 -7.75 -14.63
CA ASP A 56 15.06 -7.33 -15.53
C ASP A 56 15.88 -6.16 -15.00
N ARG A 57 15.23 -5.14 -14.40
CA ARG A 57 15.90 -3.92 -13.91
C ARG A 57 16.60 -4.12 -12.58
N PHE A 58 15.98 -4.87 -11.67
CA PHE A 58 16.48 -5.05 -10.30
C PHE A 58 17.23 -6.36 -10.09
N LYS A 59 17.25 -7.25 -11.10
CA LYS A 59 17.90 -8.57 -11.05
C LYS A 59 17.41 -9.43 -9.87
N VAL A 60 16.11 -9.35 -9.58
CA VAL A 60 15.46 -10.10 -8.51
C VAL A 60 14.51 -11.16 -9.07
N GLN A 61 14.17 -12.16 -8.26
CA GLN A 61 13.24 -13.24 -8.63
C GLN A 61 12.31 -13.60 -7.47
N GLY A 62 11.23 -14.34 -7.79
CA GLY A 62 10.36 -14.96 -6.79
C GLY A 62 9.66 -13.96 -5.87
N GLY A 63 9.71 -14.20 -4.56
CA GLY A 63 9.00 -13.41 -3.54
C GLY A 63 9.34 -11.91 -3.56
N MET A 64 10.57 -11.55 -3.93
CA MET A 64 11.02 -10.16 -3.99
C MET A 64 10.30 -9.35 -5.07
N VAL A 65 9.95 -9.98 -6.21
CA VAL A 65 9.15 -9.32 -7.26
C VAL A 65 7.78 -8.94 -6.71
N GLY A 66 7.16 -9.84 -5.93
CA GLY A 66 5.88 -9.59 -5.29
C GLY A 66 5.95 -8.46 -4.25
N GLN A 67 7.06 -8.36 -3.52
CA GLN A 67 7.29 -7.28 -2.56
C GLN A 67 7.41 -5.93 -3.29
N LEU A 68 8.28 -5.84 -4.31
CA LEU A 68 8.46 -4.60 -5.08
C LEU A 68 7.18 -4.15 -5.79
N LYS A 69 6.35 -5.08 -6.28
CA LYS A 69 5.03 -4.74 -6.85
C LYS A 69 4.09 -4.11 -5.82
N ARG A 70 4.12 -4.56 -4.55
CA ARG A 70 3.31 -3.95 -3.48
C ARG A 70 3.85 -2.56 -3.13
N THR A 71 5.16 -2.45 -2.94
CA THR A 71 5.85 -1.19 -2.66
C THR A 71 5.61 -0.13 -3.76
N GLN A 72 5.67 -0.53 -5.03
CA GLN A 72 5.31 0.34 -6.15
C GLN A 72 3.86 0.82 -6.06
N ARG A 73 2.92 -0.07 -5.74
CA ARG A 73 1.49 0.29 -5.64
C ARG A 73 1.25 1.31 -4.52
N GLU A 74 1.89 1.13 -3.37
CA GLU A 74 1.83 2.10 -2.26
C GLU A 74 2.40 3.46 -2.69
N TRP A 75 3.53 3.44 -3.39
CA TRP A 75 4.14 4.66 -3.91
C TRP A 75 3.27 5.37 -4.96
N GLN A 76 2.68 4.64 -5.90
CA GLN A 76 1.78 5.19 -6.93
C GLN A 76 0.53 5.84 -6.32
N LEU A 77 0.05 5.34 -5.18
CA LEU A 77 -1.09 5.94 -4.48
C LEU A 77 -0.74 7.29 -3.84
N LEU A 78 0.50 7.43 -3.37
CA LEU A 78 1.01 8.66 -2.80
C LEU A 78 1.49 9.64 -3.88
N ASN A 79 1.85 9.13 -5.06
CA ASN A 79 2.43 9.88 -6.17
C ASN A 79 1.68 9.57 -7.48
N PRO A 80 0.41 10.00 -7.63
CA PRO A 80 -0.42 9.64 -8.78
C PRO A 80 0.10 10.20 -10.11
N GLU A 81 0.86 11.29 -10.09
CA GLU A 81 1.51 11.89 -11.26
C GLU A 81 2.95 11.39 -11.47
N GLY A 82 3.42 10.47 -10.61
CA GLY A 82 4.78 9.96 -10.63
C GLY A 82 5.08 9.18 -11.90
N SER A 83 6.26 9.41 -12.48
CA SER A 83 6.67 8.69 -13.68
C SER A 83 7.23 7.31 -13.35
N GLU A 84 7.30 6.45 -14.36
CA GLU A 84 7.97 5.14 -14.26
C GLU A 84 9.42 5.28 -13.76
N LYS A 85 10.11 6.34 -14.19
CA LYS A 85 11.50 6.61 -13.80
C LYS A 85 11.62 6.99 -12.33
N ASP A 86 10.69 7.81 -11.83
CA ASP A 86 10.67 8.22 -10.42
C ASP A 86 10.38 7.02 -9.53
N CYS A 87 9.44 6.16 -9.95
CA CYS A 87 9.16 4.90 -9.28
C CYS A 87 10.37 3.98 -9.26
N GLU A 88 11.11 3.88 -10.37
CA GLU A 88 12.32 3.05 -10.42
C GLU A 88 13.40 3.54 -9.46
N ILE A 89 13.61 4.86 -9.37
CA ILE A 89 14.56 5.47 -8.41
C ILE A 89 14.14 5.12 -6.99
N PHE A 90 12.87 5.35 -6.64
CA PHE A 90 12.34 5.03 -5.31
C PHE A 90 12.53 3.55 -4.94
N LEU A 91 12.23 2.62 -5.85
CA LEU A 91 12.40 1.19 -5.59
C LEU A 91 13.87 0.80 -5.39
N LYS A 92 14.82 1.48 -6.06
CA LYS A 92 16.26 1.27 -5.83
C LYS A 92 16.67 1.71 -4.44
N ASP A 93 16.17 2.87 -4.00
CA ASP A 93 16.47 3.40 -2.67
C ASP A 93 15.94 2.46 -1.58
N VAL A 94 14.70 1.98 -1.70
CA VAL A 94 14.11 1.00 -0.78
C VAL A 94 14.92 -0.30 -0.73
N MET A 95 15.38 -0.80 -1.88
CA MET A 95 16.22 -2.01 -1.91
C MET A 95 17.58 -1.79 -1.24
N PHE A 96 18.16 -0.60 -1.39
CA PHE A 96 19.44 -0.28 -0.76
C PHE A 96 19.31 -0.18 0.76
N GLU A 97 18.26 0.47 1.26
CA GLU A 97 17.97 0.55 2.70
C GLU A 97 17.73 -0.83 3.32
N ALA A 98 16.98 -1.70 2.64
CA ALA A 98 16.76 -3.08 3.08
C ALA A 98 18.08 -3.86 3.19
N ALA A 99 18.99 -3.69 2.22
CA ALA A 99 20.30 -4.34 2.21
C ALA A 99 21.27 -3.78 3.27
N ALA A 100 21.10 -2.53 3.68
CA ALA A 100 21.88 -1.93 4.76
C ALA A 100 21.46 -2.50 6.13
N HIS A 101 20.16 -2.69 6.35
CA HIS A 101 19.61 -3.22 7.60
C HIS A 101 19.88 -4.71 7.85
N GLU A 102 20.27 -5.49 6.85
CA GLU A 102 20.66 -6.91 7.01
C GLU A 102 22.12 -7.11 7.45
N LYS A 103 22.94 -6.04 7.52
CA LYS A 103 24.37 -6.12 7.83
C LYS A 103 24.75 -5.70 9.24
N ASP A 104 23.78 -5.28 10.05
CA ASP A 104 23.91 -4.98 11.49
C ASP A 104 23.32 -6.12 12.35
#